data_AF-A0A8J2ISQ5-F1
#
_entry.id   AF-A0A8J2ISQ5-F1
#
_cell.length_a   1.000
_cell.length_b   1.000
_cell.length_c   1.000
_cell.angle_alpha   90.00
_cell.angle_beta   90.00
_cell.angle_gamma   90.00
#
_symmetry.space_group_name_H-M   'P 1'
#
loop_
_entity.id
_entity.type
_entity.pdbx_description
1 polymer ?
#
loop_
_entity_poly.entity_id
_entity_poly.type
_entity_poly.pdbx_seq_one_letter_code
_entity_poly.pdbx_strand_id
1 'polypeptide(L)'
;MISTPPPRSLRDKCLELRDKVEAFIAEEPETQLLRDVQSQVRKSIEVVDEALQRYTPEQISLSYNGGKDCLVLLIVILARMGRIYYSDQTNGASTITPPEKLQCVYIVAAHPFPEVDEFVETSSAEYGLEVARYVLPMKKGLEIYLEERPSIKAVFVGTRRTDPHGENLTFFDPTDAGWPSFMRIHPVIDWHYVQIWAVSTTSQPYTPPLTCYTSLGGKKDTHPNPHLKKQGQNGEGFRPAYELTEDDEERLGRES
;
A
#
# COMPACT_ATOMS: atom_id res chain seq x y z
N MET A 1 -25.02 8.07 -26.27
CA MET A 1 -24.79 7.58 -24.90
C MET A 1 -23.48 6.81 -24.93
N ILE A 2 -22.40 7.39 -24.39
CA ILE A 2 -21.13 6.70 -24.27
C ILE A 2 -21.32 5.74 -23.10
N SER A 3 -21.45 4.44 -23.40
CA SER A 3 -21.50 3.40 -22.37
C SER A 3 -20.16 3.45 -21.65
N THR A 4 -20.16 3.81 -20.37
CA THR A 4 -19.01 3.56 -19.50
C THR A 4 -18.73 2.05 -19.55
N PRO A 5 -17.48 1.64 -19.81
CA PRO A 5 -17.13 0.22 -19.72
C PRO A 5 -17.44 -0.28 -18.29
N PRO A 6 -17.86 -1.55 -18.13
CA PRO A 6 -18.11 -2.11 -16.81
C PRO A 6 -16.83 -2.02 -15.97
N PRO A 7 -16.95 -1.81 -14.64
CA PRO A 7 -15.80 -1.77 -13.75
C PRO A 7 -15.01 -3.08 -13.88
N ARG A 8 -13.67 -2.98 -13.98
CA ARG A 8 -12.80 -4.14 -14.10
C ARG A 8 -12.89 -4.99 -12.83
N SER A 9 -12.93 -6.32 -13.00
CA SER A 9 -12.97 -7.23 -11.84
C SER A 9 -11.61 -7.26 -11.13
N LEU A 10 -11.58 -7.71 -9.86
CA LEU A 10 -10.33 -7.97 -9.15
C LEU A 10 -9.41 -8.89 -9.95
N ARG A 11 -9.97 -9.92 -10.59
CA ARG A 11 -9.23 -10.85 -11.47
C ARG A 11 -8.50 -10.08 -12.58
N ASP A 12 -9.21 -9.24 -13.32
CA ASP A 12 -8.62 -8.49 -14.44
C ASP A 12 -7.49 -7.59 -13.96
N LYS A 13 -7.69 -6.94 -12.80
CA LYS A 13 -6.67 -6.06 -12.23
C LYS A 13 -5.44 -6.82 -11.72
N CYS A 14 -5.64 -7.99 -11.10
CA CYS A 14 -4.56 -8.86 -10.69
C CYS A 14 -3.73 -9.35 -11.88
N LEU A 15 -4.37 -9.74 -12.98
CA LEU A 15 -3.68 -10.18 -14.21
C LEU A 15 -2.92 -9.03 -14.89
N GLU A 16 -3.53 -7.85 -14.98
CA GLU A 16 -2.88 -6.64 -15.50
C GLU A 16 -1.62 -6.28 -14.70
N LEU A 17 -1.73 -6.26 -13.37
CA LEU A 17 -0.62 -5.91 -12.48
C LEU A 17 0.45 -7.00 -12.46
N ARG A 18 0.07 -8.27 -12.58
CA ARG A 18 1.03 -9.37 -12.76
C ARG A 18 1.90 -9.10 -13.98
N ASP A 19 1.30 -8.89 -15.14
CA ASP A 19 2.05 -8.71 -16.39
C ASP A 19 2.96 -7.47 -16.33
N LYS A 20 2.48 -6.38 -15.73
CA LYS A 20 3.27 -5.16 -15.51
C LYS A 20 4.46 -5.38 -14.58
N VAL A 21 4.24 -6.02 -13.43
CA VAL A 21 5.31 -6.28 -12.45
C VAL A 21 6.33 -7.27 -13.02
N GLU A 22 5.87 -8.33 -13.70
CA GLU A 22 6.75 -9.31 -14.33
C GLU A 22 7.60 -8.69 -15.46
N ALA A 23 7.01 -7.81 -16.28
CA ALA A 23 7.76 -7.05 -17.28
C ALA A 23 8.79 -6.12 -16.61
N PHE A 24 8.39 -5.38 -15.58
CA PHE A 24 9.27 -4.44 -14.87
C PHE A 24 10.49 -5.12 -14.24
N ILE A 25 10.33 -6.30 -13.63
CA ILE A 25 11.46 -7.05 -13.05
C ILE A 25 12.31 -7.78 -14.08
N ALA A 26 11.81 -7.98 -15.31
CA ALA A 26 12.55 -8.62 -16.41
C ALA A 26 13.33 -7.61 -17.27
N GLU A 27 12.96 -6.34 -17.21
CA GLU A 27 13.63 -5.26 -17.95
C GLU A 27 15.04 -4.97 -17.39
N GLU A 28 15.97 -4.65 -18.28
CA GLU A 28 17.31 -4.21 -17.91
C GLU A 28 17.26 -2.77 -17.35
N PRO A 29 17.63 -2.54 -16.08
CA PRO A 29 17.44 -1.26 -15.43
C PRO A 29 18.46 -0.20 -15.91
N GLU A 30 17.94 0.90 -16.47
CA GLU A 30 18.73 2.01 -17.02
C GLU A 30 19.51 2.79 -15.95
N THR A 31 19.03 2.82 -14.71
CA THR A 31 19.60 3.60 -13.61
C THR A 31 19.84 2.73 -12.37
N GLN A 32 20.69 3.22 -11.46
CA GLN A 32 20.89 2.55 -10.17
C GLN A 32 19.60 2.53 -9.33
N LEU A 33 18.82 3.61 -9.36
CA LEU A 33 17.54 3.67 -8.66
C LEU A 33 16.57 2.59 -9.17
N LEU A 34 16.48 2.36 -10.48
CA LEU A 34 15.65 1.30 -11.04
C LEU A 34 16.15 -0.09 -10.66
N ARG A 35 17.48 -0.32 -10.62
CA ARG A 35 18.07 -1.56 -10.08
C ARG A 35 17.62 -1.81 -8.65
N ASP A 36 17.72 -0.80 -7.80
CA ASP A 36 17.41 -0.91 -6.38
C ASP A 36 15.90 -1.15 -6.19
N VAL A 37 15.04 -0.44 -6.94
CA VAL A 37 13.59 -0.67 -6.95
C VAL A 37 13.26 -2.10 -7.38
N GLN A 38 13.84 -2.60 -8.48
CA GLN A 38 13.62 -3.98 -8.92
C GLN A 38 14.08 -4.98 -7.85
N SER A 39 15.21 -4.74 -7.17
CA SER A 39 15.67 -5.58 -6.06
C SER A 39 14.64 -5.61 -4.92
N GLN A 40 14.06 -4.46 -4.57
CA GLN A 40 13.07 -4.37 -3.51
C GLN A 40 11.74 -5.02 -3.91
N VAL A 41 11.30 -4.87 -5.16
CA VAL A 41 10.15 -5.60 -5.70
C VAL A 41 10.35 -7.10 -5.57
N ARG A 42 11.52 -7.65 -5.95
CA ARG A 42 11.80 -9.09 -5.82
C ARG A 42 11.71 -9.56 -4.36
N LYS A 43 12.27 -8.82 -3.41
CA LYS A 43 12.13 -9.15 -1.97
C LYS A 43 10.67 -9.07 -1.50
N SER A 44 9.93 -8.03 -1.89
CA SER A 44 8.51 -7.93 -1.54
C SER A 44 7.68 -9.08 -2.13
N ILE A 45 8.01 -9.53 -3.34
CA ILE A 45 7.40 -10.71 -3.98
C ILE A 45 7.62 -11.97 -3.13
N GLU A 46 8.85 -12.20 -2.65
CA GLU A 46 9.16 -13.36 -1.80
C GLU A 46 8.29 -13.38 -0.52
N VAL A 47 8.17 -12.23 0.15
CA VAL A 47 7.37 -12.09 1.38
C VAL A 47 5.87 -12.27 1.10
N VAL A 48 5.37 -11.69 0.01
CA VAL A 48 3.96 -11.84 -0.38
C VAL A 48 3.66 -13.28 -0.77
N ASP A 49 4.54 -13.95 -1.52
CA ASP A 49 4.38 -15.36 -1.87
C ASP A 49 4.34 -16.25 -0.64
N GLU A 50 5.25 -16.03 0.33
CA GLU A 50 5.26 -16.75 1.60
C GLU A 50 3.95 -16.55 2.38
N ALA A 51 3.43 -15.33 2.42
CA ALA A 51 2.15 -15.03 3.07
C ALA A 51 0.97 -15.73 2.37
N LEU A 52 0.90 -15.69 1.03
CA LEU A 52 -0.15 -16.33 0.24
C LEU A 52 -0.08 -17.87 0.28
N GLN A 53 1.07 -18.44 0.63
CA GLN A 53 1.20 -19.87 0.92
C GLN A 53 0.74 -20.24 2.35
N ARG A 54 0.93 -19.34 3.33
CA ARG A 54 0.61 -19.58 4.74
C ARG A 54 -0.87 -19.37 5.08
N TYR A 55 -1.54 -18.48 4.36
CA TYR A 55 -2.90 -18.05 4.67
C TYR A 55 -3.78 -18.11 3.43
N THR A 56 -5.02 -18.59 3.58
CA THR A 56 -5.99 -18.55 2.48
C THR A 56 -6.45 -17.11 2.21
N PRO A 57 -7.03 -16.80 1.04
CA PRO A 57 -7.49 -15.46 0.74
C PRO A 57 -8.44 -14.86 1.80
N GLU A 58 -9.30 -15.67 2.41
CA GLU A 58 -10.27 -15.24 3.44
C GLU A 58 -9.61 -14.94 4.80
N GLN A 59 -8.36 -15.39 4.99
CA GLN A 59 -7.57 -15.16 6.21
C GLN A 59 -6.67 -13.93 6.12
N ILE A 60 -6.58 -13.32 4.93
CA ILE A 60 -5.71 -12.18 4.64
C ILE A 60 -6.53 -10.91 4.54
N SER A 61 -5.98 -9.83 5.10
CA SER A 61 -6.46 -8.46 4.91
C SER A 61 -5.29 -7.52 4.59
N LEU A 62 -5.59 -6.36 4.01
CA LEU A 62 -4.65 -5.26 3.83
C LEU A 62 -5.05 -4.07 4.70
N SER A 63 -4.11 -3.51 5.46
CA SER A 63 -4.29 -2.18 6.05
C SER A 63 -4.09 -1.12 4.97
N TYR A 64 -5.18 -0.52 4.50
CA TYR A 64 -5.19 0.38 3.35
C TYR A 64 -5.66 1.78 3.78
N ASN A 65 -4.79 2.78 3.66
CA ASN A 65 -5.08 4.16 4.02
C ASN A 65 -4.98 5.13 2.83
N GLY A 66 -4.79 4.62 1.61
CA GLY A 66 -4.62 5.43 0.40
C GLY A 66 -3.25 6.13 0.28
N GLY A 67 -2.32 5.86 1.19
CA GLY A 67 -0.95 6.36 1.12
C GLY A 67 -0.12 5.67 0.05
N LYS A 68 1.00 6.30 -0.31
CA LYS A 68 1.98 5.80 -1.30
C LYS A 68 2.50 4.40 -0.94
N ASP A 69 2.80 4.17 0.35
CA ASP A 69 3.44 2.94 0.82
C ASP A 69 2.49 1.74 0.72
N CYS A 70 1.23 1.91 1.16
CA CYS A 70 0.22 0.86 1.03
C CYS A 70 -0.20 0.61 -0.43
N LEU A 71 -0.06 1.61 -1.32
CA LEU A 71 -0.35 1.43 -2.74
C LEU A 71 0.74 0.61 -3.45
N VAL A 72 2.02 0.88 -3.19
CA VAL A 72 3.12 0.03 -3.69
C VAL A 72 2.93 -1.40 -3.20
N LEU A 73 2.62 -1.58 -1.92
CA LEU A 73 2.30 -2.87 -1.33
C LEU A 73 1.09 -3.55 -2.03
N LEU A 74 0.01 -2.81 -2.28
CA LEU A 74 -1.18 -3.31 -2.98
C LEU A 74 -0.83 -3.81 -4.38
N ILE A 75 -0.02 -3.06 -5.14
CA ILE A 75 0.41 -3.46 -6.49
C ILE A 75 1.11 -4.83 -6.46
N VAL A 76 2.04 -5.03 -5.51
CA VAL A 76 2.75 -6.30 -5.37
C VAL A 76 1.78 -7.42 -4.98
N ILE A 77 0.90 -7.19 -4.00
CA ILE A 77 -0.11 -8.19 -3.57
C ILE A 77 -0.97 -8.65 -4.75
N LEU A 78 -1.55 -7.71 -5.50
CA LEU A 78 -2.43 -8.02 -6.62
C LEU A 78 -1.70 -8.74 -7.76
N ALA A 79 -0.45 -8.34 -8.06
CA ALA A 79 0.38 -9.03 -9.04
C ALA A 79 0.62 -10.50 -8.65
N ARG A 80 0.88 -10.77 -7.36
CA ARG A 80 1.07 -12.13 -6.86
C ARG A 80 -0.22 -12.94 -6.82
N MET A 81 -1.34 -12.34 -6.42
CA MET A 81 -2.65 -12.97 -6.55
C MET A 81 -2.97 -13.34 -8.01
N GLY A 82 -2.63 -12.47 -8.97
CA GLY A 82 -2.78 -12.72 -10.41
C GLY A 82 -2.03 -13.96 -10.88
N ARG A 83 -0.84 -14.18 -10.35
CA ARG A 83 -0.04 -15.37 -10.66
C ARG A 83 -0.56 -16.63 -9.98
N ILE A 84 -0.89 -16.55 -8.69
CA ILE A 84 -1.22 -17.72 -7.86
C ILE A 84 -2.67 -18.20 -8.05
N TYR A 85 -3.63 -17.27 -8.09
CA TYR A 85 -5.06 -17.62 -8.05
C TYR A 85 -5.78 -17.50 -9.40
N TYR A 86 -5.30 -16.61 -10.28
CA TYR A 86 -6.05 -16.25 -11.49
C TYR A 86 -5.37 -16.65 -12.81
N SER A 87 -4.18 -17.26 -12.76
CA SER A 87 -3.48 -17.70 -13.97
C SER A 87 -4.02 -19.05 -14.47
N ASP A 88 -4.23 -19.16 -15.78
CA ASP A 88 -4.77 -20.35 -16.44
C ASP A 88 -3.80 -21.57 -16.42
N GLN A 89 -2.59 -21.40 -15.85
CA GLN A 89 -1.51 -22.40 -15.87
C GLN A 89 -1.43 -23.29 -14.62
N THR A 90 -2.43 -23.31 -13.74
CA THR A 90 -2.46 -24.33 -12.68
C THR A 90 -2.81 -25.70 -13.29
N ASN A 91 -1.79 -26.42 -13.75
CA ASN A 91 -1.81 -27.83 -14.17
C ASN A 91 -2.08 -28.80 -12.99
N GLY A 92 -3.00 -28.43 -12.09
CA GLY A 92 -3.32 -29.20 -10.91
C GLY A 92 -4.26 -28.40 -10.03
N ALA A 93 -5.50 -28.89 -9.90
CA ALA A 93 -6.53 -28.54 -8.95
C ALA A 93 -6.07 -27.66 -7.77
N SER A 94 -6.03 -26.34 -7.95
CA SER A 94 -6.11 -25.44 -6.80
C SER A 94 -7.56 -25.48 -6.34
N THR A 95 -7.82 -26.13 -5.21
CA THR A 95 -9.16 -26.19 -4.58
C THR A 95 -9.57 -24.87 -3.94
N ILE A 96 -8.75 -23.83 -4.06
CA ILE A 96 -8.94 -22.52 -3.45
C ILE A 96 -9.72 -21.65 -4.44
N THR A 97 -10.94 -21.28 -4.05
CA THR A 97 -11.75 -20.31 -4.78
C THR A 97 -11.09 -18.93 -4.67
N PRO A 98 -10.71 -18.29 -5.77
CA PRO A 98 -10.17 -16.94 -5.72
C PRO A 98 -11.22 -15.94 -5.19
N PRO A 99 -10.82 -14.91 -4.41
CA PRO A 99 -11.77 -13.94 -3.90
C PRO A 99 -12.33 -13.03 -5.02
N GLU A 100 -13.53 -12.50 -4.86
CA GLU A 100 -14.06 -11.47 -5.77
C GLU A 100 -13.53 -10.06 -5.42
N LYS A 101 -13.20 -9.83 -4.15
CA LYS A 101 -12.64 -8.58 -3.63
C LYS A 101 -11.55 -8.84 -2.60
N LEU A 102 -10.57 -7.95 -2.51
CA LEU A 102 -9.53 -8.00 -1.47
C LEU A 102 -10.03 -7.29 -0.21
N GLN A 103 -10.12 -8.03 0.89
CA GLN A 103 -10.52 -7.47 2.18
C GLN A 103 -9.48 -6.46 2.68
N CYS A 104 -9.94 -5.29 3.09
CA CYS A 104 -9.10 -4.22 3.58
C CYS A 104 -9.68 -3.60 4.86
N VAL A 105 -8.79 -3.12 5.74
CA VAL A 105 -9.16 -2.30 6.90
C VAL A 105 -8.58 -0.91 6.73
N TYR A 106 -9.43 0.11 6.94
CA TYR A 106 -9.03 1.50 6.99
C TYR A 106 -9.42 2.12 8.33
N ILE A 107 -8.43 2.36 9.18
CA ILE A 107 -8.59 3.16 10.39
C ILE A 107 -8.42 4.62 10.01
N VAL A 108 -9.50 5.40 10.10
CA VAL A 108 -9.54 6.80 9.67
C VAL A 108 -8.82 7.66 10.70
N ALA A 109 -7.89 8.50 10.23
CA ALA A 109 -7.17 9.43 11.09
C ALA A 109 -8.13 10.42 11.77
N ALA A 110 -7.72 10.95 12.93
CA ALA A 110 -8.44 12.07 13.55
C ALA A 110 -8.38 13.28 12.62
N HIS A 111 -9.54 13.79 12.18
CA HIS A 111 -9.67 14.88 11.21
C HIS A 111 -9.04 14.56 9.83
N PRO A 112 -9.60 13.62 9.06
CA PRO A 112 -9.02 13.22 7.78
C PRO A 112 -9.08 14.34 6.73
N PHE A 113 -8.19 14.26 5.74
CA PHE A 113 -8.30 15.01 4.49
C PHE A 113 -9.40 14.39 3.61
N PRO A 114 -10.45 15.14 3.20
CA PRO A 114 -11.47 14.65 2.26
C PRO A 114 -10.87 14.09 0.98
N GLU A 115 -9.77 14.68 0.52
CA GLU A 115 -9.03 14.26 -0.67
C GLU A 115 -8.46 12.84 -0.50
N VAL A 116 -8.04 12.48 0.73
CA VAL A 116 -7.59 11.13 1.05
C VAL A 116 -8.77 10.16 1.10
N ASP A 117 -9.91 10.58 1.65
CA ASP A 117 -11.10 9.73 1.71
C ASP A 117 -11.67 9.45 0.31
N GLU A 118 -11.74 10.46 -0.56
CA GLU A 118 -12.12 10.35 -1.96
C GLU A 118 -11.13 9.47 -2.74
N PHE A 119 -9.82 9.63 -2.49
CA PHE A 119 -8.81 8.77 -3.10
C PHE A 119 -8.99 7.31 -2.65
N VAL A 120 -9.23 7.04 -1.37
CA VAL A 120 -9.48 5.68 -0.87
C VAL A 120 -10.72 5.10 -1.54
N GLU A 121 -11.81 5.85 -1.68
CA GLU A 121 -13.04 5.38 -2.33
C GLU A 121 -12.82 5.03 -3.81
N THR A 122 -12.24 5.96 -4.57
CA THR A 122 -11.99 5.78 -6.01
C THR A 122 -10.99 4.66 -6.29
N SER A 123 -9.88 4.62 -5.56
CA SER A 123 -8.88 3.54 -5.69
C SER A 123 -9.43 2.18 -5.24
N SER A 124 -10.28 2.13 -4.22
CA SER A 124 -10.91 0.88 -3.79
C SER A 124 -11.80 0.29 -4.88
N ALA A 125 -12.54 1.13 -5.59
CA ALA A 125 -13.33 0.69 -6.74
C ALA A 125 -12.44 0.19 -7.90
N GLU A 126 -11.36 0.91 -8.20
CA GLU A 126 -10.41 0.56 -9.28
C GLU A 126 -9.68 -0.76 -9.03
N TYR A 127 -9.31 -1.05 -7.78
CA TYR A 127 -8.53 -2.22 -7.40
C TYR A 127 -9.36 -3.39 -6.86
N GLY A 128 -10.69 -3.27 -6.84
CA GLY A 128 -11.57 -4.34 -6.36
C GLY A 128 -11.42 -4.63 -4.85
N LEU A 129 -11.32 -3.57 -4.04
CA LEU A 129 -11.14 -3.68 -2.59
C LEU A 129 -12.49 -3.69 -1.84
N GLU A 130 -12.58 -4.48 -0.78
CA GLU A 130 -13.65 -4.41 0.21
C GLU A 130 -13.11 -3.73 1.48
N VAL A 131 -13.28 -2.41 1.58
CA VAL A 131 -12.74 -1.62 2.69
C VAL A 131 -13.73 -1.49 3.83
N ALA A 132 -13.38 -2.02 5.00
CA ALA A 132 -14.06 -1.73 6.26
C ALA A 132 -13.45 -0.48 6.91
N ARG A 133 -14.27 0.54 7.15
CA ARG A 133 -13.83 1.87 7.62
C ARG A 133 -14.20 2.07 9.09
N TYR A 134 -13.23 2.47 9.92
CA TYR A 134 -13.45 2.72 11.35
C TYR A 134 -12.93 4.10 11.75
N VAL A 135 -13.80 4.93 12.33
CA VAL A 135 -13.45 6.23 12.92
C VAL A 135 -13.27 6.04 14.43
N LEU A 136 -12.27 5.26 14.80
CA LEU A 136 -11.98 4.83 16.16
C LEU A 136 -10.46 4.82 16.40
N PRO A 137 -9.99 4.86 17.67
CA PRO A 137 -8.60 4.59 17.97
C PRO A 137 -8.16 3.26 17.34
N MET A 138 -6.94 3.22 16.77
CA MET A 138 -6.45 2.11 15.94
C MET A 138 -6.67 0.73 16.58
N LYS A 139 -6.26 0.57 17.84
CA LYS A 139 -6.47 -0.68 18.57
C LYS A 139 -7.94 -1.09 18.62
N LYS A 140 -8.85 -0.15 18.93
CA LYS A 140 -10.27 -0.44 19.05
C LYS A 140 -10.92 -0.73 17.69
N GLY A 141 -10.52 -0.01 16.64
CA GLY A 141 -10.98 -0.30 15.28
C GLY A 141 -10.56 -1.70 14.82
N LEU A 142 -9.33 -2.12 15.11
CA LEU A 142 -8.85 -3.47 14.80
C LEU A 142 -9.53 -4.55 15.62
N GLU A 143 -9.83 -4.31 16.91
CA GLU A 143 -10.62 -5.23 17.74
C GLU A 143 -11.97 -5.54 17.06
N ILE A 144 -12.73 -4.50 16.72
CA ILE A 144 -14.06 -4.64 16.10
C ILE A 144 -13.94 -5.29 14.72
N TYR A 145 -12.96 -4.88 13.91
CA TYR A 145 -12.74 -5.46 12.58
C TYR A 145 -12.54 -6.97 12.62
N LEU A 146 -11.74 -7.46 13.57
CA LEU A 146 -11.44 -8.88 13.72
C LEU A 146 -12.58 -9.66 14.38
N GLU A 147 -13.39 -9.01 15.24
CA GLU A 147 -14.64 -9.58 15.75
C GLU A 147 -15.67 -9.79 14.63
N GLU A 148 -15.80 -8.82 13.73
CA GLU A 148 -16.68 -8.88 12.56
C GLU A 148 -16.17 -9.86 11.49
N ARG A 149 -14.85 -10.09 11.41
CA ARG A 149 -14.19 -10.97 10.43
C ARG A 149 -13.25 -11.97 11.12
N PRO A 150 -13.80 -12.97 11.83
CA PRO A 150 -13.02 -13.91 12.64
C PRO A 150 -12.11 -14.85 11.82
N SER A 151 -12.31 -14.93 10.49
CA SER A 151 -11.43 -15.68 9.59
C SER A 151 -10.06 -15.05 9.44
N ILE A 152 -9.92 -13.72 9.59
CA ILE A 152 -8.66 -13.02 9.41
C ILE A 152 -7.62 -13.53 10.41
N LYS A 153 -6.42 -13.81 9.91
CA LYS A 153 -5.23 -14.25 10.66
C LYS A 153 -4.01 -13.41 10.36
N ALA A 154 -3.96 -12.76 9.21
CA ALA A 154 -2.83 -11.94 8.81
C ALA A 154 -3.27 -10.64 8.13
N VAL A 155 -2.53 -9.57 8.39
CA VAL A 155 -2.77 -8.24 7.82
C VAL A 155 -1.47 -7.71 7.22
N PHE A 156 -1.50 -7.40 5.93
CA PHE A 156 -0.42 -6.67 5.26
C PHE A 156 -0.40 -5.21 5.72
N VAL A 157 0.79 -4.70 6.05
CA VAL A 157 0.98 -3.34 6.57
C VAL A 157 2.13 -2.64 5.84
N GLY A 158 1.88 -1.43 5.34
CA GLY A 158 2.84 -0.63 4.58
C GLY A 158 3.87 0.15 5.41
N THR A 159 4.23 -0.34 6.60
CA THR A 159 5.25 0.28 7.47
C THR A 159 6.66 0.02 6.96
N ARG A 160 7.51 1.05 6.99
CA ARG A 160 8.94 0.99 6.64
C ARG A 160 9.82 1.13 7.88
N ARG A 161 11.10 0.75 7.79
CA ARG A 161 12.05 0.86 8.93
C ARG A 161 12.20 2.29 9.45
N THR A 162 12.04 3.27 8.56
CA THR A 162 12.17 4.69 8.85
C THR A 162 10.90 5.30 9.45
N ASP A 163 9.80 4.53 9.52
CA ASP A 163 8.59 4.96 10.21
C ASP A 163 8.72 4.83 11.74
N PRO A 164 7.93 5.59 12.51
CA PRO A 164 7.85 5.42 13.96
C PRO A 164 7.55 3.97 14.34
N HIS A 165 8.37 3.42 15.24
CA HIS A 165 8.32 2.03 15.70
C HIS A 165 8.63 0.96 14.62
N GLY A 166 9.14 1.35 13.44
CA GLY A 166 9.47 0.44 12.35
C GLY A 166 10.86 -0.19 12.41
N GLU A 167 11.80 0.40 13.14
CA GLU A 167 13.24 0.06 13.10
C GLU A 167 13.52 -1.44 13.30
N ASN A 168 12.89 -2.05 14.31
CA ASN A 168 13.13 -3.42 14.74
C ASN A 168 12.10 -4.43 14.20
N LEU A 169 11.20 -4.00 13.32
CA LEU A 169 10.23 -4.91 12.71
C LEU A 169 10.94 -5.85 11.72
N THR A 170 10.34 -7.03 11.54
CA THR A 170 10.71 -8.04 10.56
C THR A 170 9.65 -8.12 9.47
N PHE A 171 9.80 -9.05 8.51
CA PHE A 171 8.79 -9.25 7.49
C PHE A 171 7.48 -9.84 8.05
N PHE A 172 7.54 -10.55 9.17
CA PHE A 172 6.41 -11.24 9.79
C PHE A 172 6.49 -11.11 11.31
N ASP A 173 5.69 -10.21 11.87
CA ASP A 173 5.64 -9.99 13.32
C ASP A 173 4.23 -10.22 13.85
N PRO A 174 4.02 -11.11 14.85
CA PRO A 174 2.76 -11.10 15.57
C PRO A 174 2.55 -9.72 16.20
N THR A 175 1.30 -9.33 16.36
CA THR A 175 0.95 -8.15 17.15
C THR A 175 1.46 -8.26 18.58
N ASP A 176 1.84 -7.11 19.15
CA ASP A 176 2.36 -7.04 20.52
C ASP A 176 1.31 -7.42 21.57
N ALA A 177 1.77 -7.78 22.77
CA ALA A 177 0.88 -8.11 23.87
C ALA A 177 -0.12 -6.98 24.16
N GLY A 178 -1.39 -7.35 24.29
CA GLY A 178 -2.48 -6.42 24.52
C GLY A 178 -3.10 -5.84 23.24
N TRP A 179 -2.56 -6.07 22.05
CA TRP A 179 -3.24 -5.83 20.78
C TRP A 179 -4.09 -7.05 20.37
N PRO A 180 -5.10 -6.88 19.48
CA PRO A 180 -5.78 -8.01 18.85
C PRO A 180 -4.79 -8.94 18.17
N SER A 181 -4.94 -10.25 18.35
CA SER A 181 -3.97 -11.24 17.88
C SER A 181 -4.08 -11.49 16.38
N PHE A 182 -3.08 -11.06 15.61
CA PHE A 182 -2.89 -11.44 14.20
C PHE A 182 -1.42 -11.32 13.79
N MET A 183 -1.07 -11.83 12.61
CA MET A 183 0.24 -11.66 11.99
C MET A 183 0.29 -10.36 11.19
N ARG A 184 1.23 -9.46 11.52
CA ARG A 184 1.57 -8.31 10.67
C ARG A 184 2.57 -8.75 9.62
N ILE A 185 2.31 -8.41 8.36
CA ILE A 185 3.20 -8.73 7.25
C ILE A 185 3.70 -7.43 6.63
N HIS A 186 5.02 -7.27 6.52
CA HIS A 186 5.66 -6.01 6.10
C HIS A 186 6.51 -6.15 4.82
N PRO A 187 5.93 -6.43 3.63
CA PRO A 187 6.72 -6.68 2.42
C PRO A 187 7.53 -5.48 1.94
N VAL A 188 7.14 -4.26 2.33
CA VAL A 188 7.80 -3.02 1.94
C VAL A 188 8.74 -2.46 3.02
N ILE A 189 9.02 -3.22 4.08
CA ILE A 189 9.73 -2.71 5.27
C ILE A 189 11.08 -2.06 5.00
N ASP A 190 11.85 -2.60 4.05
CA ASP A 190 13.20 -2.12 3.73
C ASP A 190 13.20 -1.02 2.65
N TRP A 191 12.04 -0.58 2.14
CA TRP A 191 11.97 0.39 1.05
C TRP A 191 12.38 1.80 1.50
N HIS A 192 13.05 2.52 0.60
CA HIS A 192 13.38 3.93 0.78
C HIS A 192 12.39 4.84 0.05
N TYR A 193 12.26 6.08 0.51
CA TYR A 193 11.29 7.06 0.02
C TYR A 193 11.37 7.24 -1.50
N VAL A 194 12.58 7.43 -2.03
CA VAL A 194 12.82 7.58 -3.47
C VAL A 194 12.37 6.36 -4.28
N GLN A 195 12.47 5.16 -3.72
CA GLN A 195 12.05 3.91 -4.37
C GLN A 195 10.52 3.83 -4.45
N ILE A 196 9.82 4.23 -3.39
CA ILE A 196 8.35 4.29 -3.36
C ILE A 196 7.82 5.25 -4.44
N TRP A 197 8.45 6.43 -4.58
CA TRP A 197 8.06 7.38 -5.63
C TRP A 197 8.45 6.93 -7.03
N ALA A 198 9.58 6.26 -7.21
CA ALA A 198 9.95 5.68 -8.50
C ALA A 198 8.90 4.69 -9.02
N VAL A 199 8.33 3.85 -8.15
CA VAL A 199 7.21 2.96 -8.54
C VAL A 199 5.95 3.77 -8.84
N SER A 200 5.60 4.69 -7.95
CA SER A 200 4.36 5.47 -8.06
C SER A 200 4.30 6.36 -9.31
N THR A 201 5.45 6.83 -9.79
CA THR A 201 5.56 7.68 -10.99
C THR A 201 5.63 6.88 -12.29
N THR A 202 6.08 5.62 -12.25
CA THR A 202 6.19 4.75 -13.43
C THR A 202 4.92 3.97 -13.73
N SER A 203 4.03 3.76 -12.75
CA SER A 203 2.89 2.84 -12.88
C SER A 203 1.53 3.41 -13.37
N GLN A 204 1.43 4.68 -13.79
CA GLN A 204 0.18 5.36 -14.24
C GLN A 204 -0.93 5.50 -13.15
N PRO A 205 -1.79 6.53 -13.25
CA PRO A 205 -1.61 7.78 -12.51
C PRO A 205 -1.87 7.61 -11.00
N TYR A 206 -0.84 7.30 -10.19
CA TYR A 206 -0.89 7.74 -8.80
C TYR A 206 -0.65 9.25 -8.79
N THR A 207 -1.72 10.02 -8.80
CA THR A 207 -1.65 11.41 -8.37
C THR A 207 -1.94 11.40 -6.88
N PRO A 208 -0.94 11.65 -6.02
CA PRO A 208 -1.19 11.76 -4.59
C PRO A 208 -2.32 12.79 -4.39
N PRO A 209 -3.30 12.51 -3.51
CA PRO A 209 -4.37 13.48 -3.24
C PRO A 209 -3.82 14.83 -2.79
N LEU A 210 -2.60 14.82 -2.23
CA LEU A 210 -1.88 15.98 -1.75
C LEU A 210 -0.43 15.96 -2.26
N THR A 211 -0.17 16.74 -3.32
CA THR A 211 1.06 16.63 -4.13
C THR A 211 2.34 17.13 -3.49
N CYS A 212 2.27 17.89 -2.38
CA CYS A 212 3.43 18.43 -1.66
C CYS A 212 3.61 17.85 -0.25
N TYR A 213 2.82 16.84 0.12
CA TYR A 213 2.88 16.19 1.42
C TYR A 213 3.65 14.88 1.29
N THR A 214 4.68 14.74 2.12
CA THR A 214 5.61 13.59 2.07
C THR A 214 5.19 12.49 3.06
N SER A 215 4.45 12.86 4.11
CA SER A 215 3.83 11.96 5.10
C SER A 215 2.41 12.43 5.44
N LEU A 216 1.44 11.51 5.46
CA LEU A 216 0.01 11.83 5.65
C LEU A 216 -0.52 11.43 7.02
N GLY A 217 -1.19 12.37 7.69
CA GLY A 217 -1.87 12.20 8.96
C GLY A 217 -3.26 12.83 8.94
N GLY A 218 -3.69 13.39 10.07
CA GLY A 218 -4.85 14.25 10.14
C GLY A 218 -4.56 15.67 9.65
N LYS A 219 -5.58 16.42 9.30
CA LYS A 219 -5.47 17.83 8.89
C LYS A 219 -4.75 18.73 9.89
N LYS A 220 -4.81 18.37 11.18
CA LYS A 220 -4.26 19.19 12.26
C LYS A 220 -2.79 18.90 12.55
N ASP A 221 -2.29 17.73 12.20
CA ASP A 221 -0.93 17.27 12.54
C ASP A 221 -0.03 17.15 11.31
N THR A 222 -0.49 17.62 10.14
CA THR A 222 0.13 17.38 8.84
C THR A 222 0.18 18.67 8.03
N HIS A 223 1.41 19.08 7.69
CA HIS A 223 1.77 20.27 6.91
C HIS A 223 2.61 19.86 5.69
N PRO A 224 2.65 20.68 4.62
CA PRO A 224 3.58 20.46 3.52
C PRO A 224 5.03 20.42 4.01
N ASN A 225 5.87 19.60 3.38
CA ASN A 225 7.25 19.42 3.84
C ASN A 225 8.06 20.73 3.66
N PRO A 226 8.70 21.26 4.73
CA PRO A 226 9.44 22.52 4.65
C PRO A 226 10.61 22.50 3.64
N HIS A 227 11.24 21.35 3.39
CA HIS A 227 12.33 21.19 2.42
C HIS A 227 11.86 21.29 0.95
N LEU A 228 10.55 21.19 0.73
CA LEU A 228 9.94 21.37 -0.58
C LEU A 228 9.51 22.81 -0.83
N LYS A 229 9.68 23.75 0.10
CA LYS A 229 9.27 25.15 -0.13
C LYS A 229 10.06 25.78 -1.29
N LYS A 230 9.36 26.39 -2.26
CA LYS A 230 10.00 27.03 -3.43
C LYS A 230 10.76 28.30 -3.02
N GLN A 231 11.96 28.50 -3.57
CA GLN A 231 12.73 29.73 -3.38
C GLN A 231 12.40 30.75 -4.49
N GLY A 232 11.95 31.95 -4.11
CA GLY A 232 11.72 33.09 -5.02
C GLY A 232 10.24 33.36 -5.41
N GLN A 233 9.92 34.65 -5.56
CA GLN A 233 8.59 35.27 -5.72
C GLN A 233 7.57 34.95 -4.60
N ASN A 234 7.80 35.55 -3.43
CA ASN A 234 6.98 35.50 -2.21
C ASN A 234 6.96 34.17 -1.42
N GLY A 235 7.60 33.10 -1.90
CA GLY A 235 7.65 31.82 -1.18
C GLY A 235 6.29 31.14 -1.08
N GLU A 236 5.38 31.47 -2.00
CA GLU A 236 4.08 30.82 -2.13
C GLU A 236 4.23 29.53 -2.93
N GLY A 237 4.10 28.40 -2.25
CA GLY A 237 4.01 27.08 -2.86
C GLY A 237 5.20 26.15 -2.58
N PHE A 238 4.93 24.87 -2.81
CA PHE A 238 5.84 23.77 -2.53
C PHE A 238 6.13 23.01 -3.84
N ARG A 239 7.33 22.45 -3.94
CA ARG A 239 7.73 21.46 -4.93
C ARG A 239 6.97 20.16 -4.66
N PRO A 240 6.77 19.30 -5.67
CA PRO A 240 6.12 18.01 -5.50
C PRO A 240 6.86 17.09 -4.52
N ALA A 241 6.10 16.21 -3.86
CA ALA A 241 6.59 15.29 -2.84
C ALA A 241 7.66 14.32 -3.38
N TYR A 242 7.58 13.93 -4.65
CA TYR A 242 8.58 13.06 -5.28
C TYR A 242 9.98 13.71 -5.42
N GLU A 243 10.11 15.02 -5.20
CA GLU A 243 11.41 15.71 -5.23
C GLU A 243 12.17 15.65 -3.90
N LEU A 244 11.58 15.08 -2.84
CA LEU A 244 12.30 14.77 -1.60
C LEU A 244 13.12 13.48 -1.78
N THR A 245 14.35 13.46 -1.27
CA THR A 245 15.25 12.31 -1.42
C THR A 245 15.58 11.60 -0.11
N GLU A 246 15.65 12.33 0.99
CA GLU A 246 16.08 11.78 2.28
C GLU A 246 14.89 11.22 3.09
N ASP A 247 15.04 9.99 3.60
CA ASP A 247 13.99 9.33 4.38
C ASP A 247 13.72 10.00 5.74
N ASP A 248 14.76 10.50 6.40
CA ASP A 248 14.66 11.17 7.70
C ASP A 248 13.94 12.53 7.59
N GLU A 249 13.96 13.15 6.41
CA GLU A 249 13.24 14.38 6.12
C GLU A 249 11.74 14.17 5.82
N GLU A 250 11.31 12.93 5.57
CA GLU A 250 9.94 12.63 5.11
C GLU A 250 8.86 13.13 6.08
N ARG A 251 9.16 13.09 7.38
CA ARG A 251 8.19 13.40 8.44
C ARG A 251 8.33 14.82 8.98
N LEU A 252 9.17 15.67 8.39
CA LEU A 252 9.36 17.07 8.84
C LEU A 252 8.09 17.94 8.74
N GLY A 253 7.10 17.51 7.97
CA GLY A 253 5.77 18.13 7.92
C GLY A 253 4.80 17.66 9.02
N ARG A 254 5.22 16.81 9.96
CA ARG A 254 4.35 16.29 11.03
C ARG A 254 4.57 17.03 12.34
N GLU A 255 3.47 17.38 13.02
CA GLU A 255 3.55 17.83 14.41
C GLU A 255 3.81 16.61 15.32
N SER A 256 4.77 16.76 16.24
CA SER A 256 5.16 15.76 17.25
C SER A 256 4.19 15.71 18.42
#